data_AF-E0PNH3-F1
#
_entry.id   AF-E0PNH3-F1
#
_cell.length_a   1.000
_cell.length_b   1.000
_cell.length_c   1.000
_cell.angle_alpha   90.00
_cell.angle_beta   90.00
_cell.angle_gamma   90.00
#
_symmetry.space_group_name_H-M   'P 1'
#
loop_
_entity.id
_entity.type
_entity.pdbx_description
1 polymer ?
#
loop_
_entity_poly.entity_id
_entity_poly.type
_entity_poly.pdbx_seq_one_letter_code
_entity_poly.pdbx_strand_id
1 'polypeptide(L)'
;MAFYLWMFPLLFIFHDMEEIIGLVPWIHFNETLLAQKAPTILKIHKGVTTEGFALAVFEEFILVLSITFLAYFTQSRVFELIWLGGFVAFALHLLLHIGQSILLRKYIPALITSTICFPVSAYLITDIVHLWQVSTSEFFLFSLVGSGIVITNLLFALWLGKKYSSWLVHKNE
;
A
#
# COMPACT_ATOMS: atom_id res chain seq x y z
N MET A 1 -15.15 -17.25 -4.51
CA MET A 1 -14.74 -16.66 -3.21
C MET A 1 -13.23 -16.65 -3.04
N ALA A 2 -12.55 -17.81 -2.99
CA ALA A 2 -11.10 -17.87 -2.77
C ALA A 2 -10.29 -17.01 -3.75
N PHE A 3 -10.57 -17.11 -5.06
CA PHE A 3 -9.89 -16.31 -6.09
C PHE A 3 -9.83 -14.82 -5.75
N TYR A 4 -10.98 -14.19 -5.44
CA TYR A 4 -11.07 -12.77 -5.12
C TYR A 4 -10.25 -12.39 -3.87
N LEU A 5 -10.38 -13.17 -2.80
CA LEU A 5 -9.68 -12.91 -1.55
C LEU A 5 -8.16 -12.94 -1.72
N TRP A 6 -7.65 -13.85 -2.56
CA TRP A 6 -6.21 -13.97 -2.82
C TRP A 6 -5.67 -12.93 -3.82
N MET A 7 -6.52 -12.27 -4.61
CA MET A 7 -6.06 -11.23 -5.54
C MET A 7 -5.49 -10.01 -4.82
N PHE A 8 -6.05 -9.61 -3.67
CA PHE A 8 -5.51 -8.46 -2.94
C PHE A 8 -4.05 -8.64 -2.51
N PRO A 9 -3.67 -9.67 -1.72
CA PRO A 9 -2.26 -9.86 -1.35
C PRO A 9 -1.34 -10.07 -2.56
N LEU A 10 -1.82 -10.71 -3.63
CA LEU A 10 -1.03 -10.91 -4.85
C LEU A 10 -0.76 -9.59 -5.60
N LEU A 11 -1.76 -8.74 -5.76
CA LEU A 11 -1.62 -7.43 -6.40
C LEU A 11 -0.78 -6.49 -5.54
N PHE A 12 -0.97 -6.54 -4.21
CA PHE A 12 -0.17 -5.79 -3.24
C PHE A 12 1.32 -6.11 -3.42
N ILE A 13 1.72 -7.37 -3.25
CA ILE A 13 3.16 -7.68 -3.30
C ILE A 13 3.75 -7.45 -4.70
N PHE A 14 2.99 -7.68 -5.77
CA PHE A 14 3.45 -7.39 -7.13
C PHE A 14 3.72 -5.90 -7.35
N HIS A 15 2.88 -5.03 -6.81
CA HIS A 15 3.09 -3.58 -6.85
C HIS A 15 4.27 -3.15 -6.00
N ASP A 16 4.24 -3.50 -4.72
CA ASP A 16 5.21 -3.03 -3.73
C ASP A 16 6.63 -3.57 -3.99
N MET A 17 6.78 -4.66 -4.74
CA MET A 17 8.11 -5.08 -5.23
C MET A 17 8.79 -4.01 -6.09
N GLU A 18 8.05 -3.29 -6.95
CA GLU A 18 8.61 -2.16 -7.72
C GLU A 18 9.06 -1.03 -6.78
N GLU A 19 8.26 -0.75 -5.74
CA GLU A 19 8.60 0.26 -4.74
C GLU A 19 9.85 -0.11 -3.94
N ILE A 20 9.93 -1.36 -3.44
CA ILE A 20 11.10 -1.85 -2.69
C ILE A 20 12.38 -1.68 -3.50
N ILE A 21 12.34 -2.03 -4.80
CA ILE A 21 13.51 -1.98 -5.66
C ILE A 21 13.93 -0.53 -5.94
N GLY A 22 12.98 0.37 -6.19
CA GLY A 22 13.30 1.65 -6.80
C GLY A 22 13.11 2.88 -5.91
N LEU A 23 12.19 2.86 -4.93
CA LEU A 23 11.70 4.09 -4.29
C LEU A 23 12.81 4.78 -3.49
N VAL A 24 13.54 4.07 -2.64
CA VAL A 24 14.60 4.65 -1.80
C VAL A 24 15.73 5.25 -2.64
N PRO A 25 16.35 4.54 -3.61
CA PRO A 25 17.33 5.13 -4.52
C PRO A 25 16.78 6.33 -5.28
N TRP A 26 15.53 6.24 -5.77
CA TRP A 26 14.93 7.32 -6.54
C TRP A 26 14.73 8.57 -5.68
N ILE A 27 14.29 8.46 -4.43
CA ILE A 27 14.16 9.59 -3.51
C ILE A 27 15.52 10.27 -3.33
N HIS A 28 16.60 9.50 -3.14
CA HIS A 28 17.95 10.02 -2.98
C HIS A 28 18.44 10.79 -4.23
N PHE A 29 18.23 10.26 -5.43
CA PHE A 29 18.60 10.95 -6.67
C PHE A 29 17.71 12.16 -7.00
N ASN A 30 16.57 12.32 -6.33
CA ASN A 30 15.59 13.37 -6.59
C ASN A 30 15.34 14.30 -5.40
N GLU A 31 16.22 14.32 -4.40
CA GLU A 31 16.00 15.11 -3.17
C GLU A 31 15.72 16.59 -3.45
N THR A 32 16.43 17.21 -4.40
CA THR A 32 16.24 18.63 -4.76
C THR A 32 14.86 18.89 -5.36
N LEU A 33 14.39 18.01 -6.24
CA LEU A 33 13.05 18.06 -6.83
C LEU A 33 11.97 17.88 -5.75
N LEU A 34 12.15 16.90 -4.87
CA LEU A 34 11.20 16.58 -3.82
C LEU A 34 11.13 17.69 -2.76
N ALA A 35 12.25 18.32 -2.42
CA ALA A 35 12.26 19.46 -1.51
C ALA A 35 11.38 20.63 -2.02
N GLN A 36 11.31 20.81 -3.34
CA GLN A 36 10.52 21.88 -3.97
C GLN A 36 9.05 21.50 -4.17
N LYS A 37 8.78 20.27 -4.64
CA LYS A 37 7.43 19.87 -5.09
C LYS A 37 6.69 18.95 -4.14
N ALA A 38 7.39 18.19 -3.30
CA ALA A 38 6.80 17.19 -2.41
C ALA A 38 7.60 17.05 -1.09
N PRO A 39 7.77 18.13 -0.32
CA PRO A 39 8.63 18.14 0.87
C PRO A 39 8.17 17.16 1.95
N THR A 40 6.86 16.88 2.01
CA THR A 40 6.29 15.89 2.92
C THR A 40 6.77 14.47 2.60
N ILE A 41 6.79 14.07 1.31
CA ILE A 41 7.27 12.75 0.89
C ILE A 41 8.75 12.60 1.26
N LEU A 42 9.55 13.61 0.98
CA LEU A 42 10.97 13.64 1.35
C LEU A 42 11.14 13.49 2.86
N LYS A 43 10.40 14.25 3.68
CA LYS A 43 10.47 14.17 5.14
C LYS A 43 10.08 12.79 5.68
N ILE A 44 9.08 12.14 5.07
CA ILE A 44 8.64 10.81 5.48
C ILE A 44 9.71 9.76 5.20
N HIS A 45 10.44 9.84 4.09
CA HIS A 45 11.39 8.80 3.70
C HIS A 45 12.85 9.13 4.01
N LYS A 46 13.16 10.35 4.47
CA LYS A 46 14.52 10.77 4.79
C LYS A 46 15.13 9.85 5.85
N GLY A 47 16.31 9.32 5.56
CA GLY A 47 17.05 8.42 6.45
C GLY A 47 16.54 6.98 6.48
N VAL A 48 15.58 6.62 5.62
CA VAL A 48 15.13 5.23 5.45
C VAL A 48 16.07 4.52 4.46
N THR A 49 16.56 3.36 4.85
CA THR A 49 17.33 2.44 4.00
C THR A 49 16.39 1.55 3.18
N THR A 50 16.87 0.94 2.09
CA THR A 50 16.09 -0.01 1.29
C THR A 50 15.59 -1.18 2.14
N GLU A 51 16.43 -1.70 3.04
CA GLU A 51 16.09 -2.78 3.96
C GLU A 51 15.04 -2.36 5.00
N GLY A 52 15.14 -1.12 5.51
CA GLY A 52 14.12 -0.56 6.39
C GLY A 52 12.78 -0.33 5.69
N PHE A 53 12.81 0.11 4.43
CA PHE A 53 11.59 0.24 3.63
C PHE A 53 10.98 -1.14 3.32
N ALA A 54 11.80 -2.13 2.93
CA ALA A 54 11.35 -3.49 2.72
C ALA A 54 10.73 -4.11 3.99
N LEU A 55 11.28 -3.80 5.18
CA LEU A 55 10.69 -4.23 6.45
C LEU A 55 9.31 -3.61 6.68
N ALA A 56 9.12 -2.34 6.33
CA ALA A 56 7.82 -1.67 6.43
C ALA A 56 6.78 -2.34 5.52
N VAL A 57 7.12 -2.53 4.23
CA VAL A 57 6.26 -3.23 3.26
C VAL A 57 5.94 -4.66 3.71
N PHE A 58 6.93 -5.37 4.25
CA PHE A 58 6.72 -6.73 4.75
C PHE A 58 5.73 -6.77 5.94
N GLU A 59 5.78 -5.78 6.83
CA GLU A 59 4.83 -5.66 7.94
C GLU A 59 3.40 -5.41 7.43
N GLU A 60 3.22 -4.49 6.48
CA GLU A 60 1.92 -4.24 5.84
C GLU A 60 1.40 -5.48 5.12
N PHE A 61 2.27 -6.22 4.44
CA PHE A 61 1.90 -7.47 3.78
C PHE A 61 1.40 -8.52 4.78
N ILE A 62 2.00 -8.62 5.98
CA ILE A 62 1.50 -9.51 7.05
C ILE A 62 0.09 -9.11 7.47
N LEU A 63 -0.20 -7.81 7.60
CA LEU A 63 -1.55 -7.34 7.91
C LEU A 63 -2.55 -7.76 6.82
N VAL A 64 -2.21 -7.50 5.55
CA VAL A 64 -3.06 -7.86 4.40
C VAL A 64 -3.33 -9.37 4.36
N LEU A 65 -2.30 -10.19 4.55
CA LEU A 65 -2.45 -11.65 4.63
C LEU A 65 -3.33 -12.06 5.81
N SER A 66 -3.12 -11.46 6.99
CA SER A 66 -3.88 -11.79 8.20
C SER A 66 -5.37 -11.51 8.02
N ILE A 67 -5.72 -10.34 7.47
CA ILE A 67 -7.12 -9.99 7.17
C ILE A 67 -7.68 -10.92 6.09
N THR A 68 -6.89 -11.27 5.08
CA THR A 68 -7.28 -12.25 4.03
C THR A 68 -7.59 -13.62 4.63
N PHE A 69 -6.73 -14.12 5.52
CA PHE A 69 -6.96 -15.39 6.21
C PHE A 69 -8.19 -15.35 7.11
N LEU A 70 -8.38 -14.26 7.86
CA LEU A 70 -9.57 -14.08 8.69
C LEU A 70 -10.84 -14.09 7.83
N ALA A 71 -10.88 -13.35 6.73
CA ALA A 71 -12.02 -13.37 5.80
C ALA A 71 -12.26 -14.77 5.22
N TYR A 72 -11.21 -15.47 4.79
CA TYR A 72 -11.30 -16.79 4.18
C TYR A 72 -11.81 -17.87 5.16
N PHE A 73 -11.24 -17.95 6.36
CA PHE A 73 -11.56 -19.02 7.31
C PHE A 73 -12.83 -18.76 8.12
N THR A 74 -13.09 -17.50 8.49
CA THR A 74 -14.28 -17.18 9.29
C THR A 74 -15.53 -17.03 8.44
N GLN A 75 -15.39 -16.68 7.15
CA GLN A 75 -16.50 -16.33 6.25
C GLN A 75 -17.46 -15.30 6.88
N SER A 76 -16.93 -14.47 7.77
CA SER A 76 -17.71 -13.44 8.46
C SER A 76 -17.83 -12.21 7.58
N ARG A 77 -19.06 -11.75 7.40
CA ARG A 77 -19.38 -10.51 6.67
C ARG A 77 -18.53 -9.34 7.13
N VAL A 78 -18.27 -9.22 8.43
CA VAL A 78 -17.47 -8.11 8.99
C VAL A 78 -16.02 -8.18 8.49
N PHE A 79 -15.40 -9.36 8.52
CA PHE A 79 -14.01 -9.51 8.05
C PHE A 79 -13.90 -9.39 6.53
N GLU A 80 -14.89 -9.87 5.77
CA GLU A 80 -14.97 -9.66 4.32
C GLU A 80 -15.06 -8.17 3.96
N LEU A 81 -15.89 -7.40 4.69
CA LEU A 81 -16.02 -5.96 4.43
C LEU A 81 -14.79 -5.17 4.87
N ILE A 82 -14.13 -5.54 5.98
CA ILE A 82 -12.84 -4.94 6.38
C ILE A 82 -11.78 -5.22 5.31
N TRP A 83 -11.73 -6.46 4.81
CA TRP A 83 -10.84 -6.85 3.72
C TRP A 83 -11.11 -6.02 2.46
N LEU A 84 -12.38 -5.86 2.07
CA LEU A 84 -12.78 -5.05 0.91
C LEU A 84 -12.36 -3.59 1.11
N GLY A 85 -12.55 -3.04 2.31
CA GLY A 85 -12.11 -1.68 2.64
C GLY A 85 -10.59 -1.51 2.52
N GLY A 86 -9.82 -2.50 2.96
CA GLY A 86 -8.37 -2.54 2.75
C GLY A 86 -7.99 -2.60 1.26
N PHE A 87 -8.71 -3.38 0.46
CA PHE A 87 -8.47 -3.47 -0.97
C PHE A 87 -8.81 -2.16 -1.71
N VAL A 88 -9.85 -1.44 -1.27
CA VAL A 88 -10.14 -0.08 -1.72
C VAL A 88 -9.02 0.88 -1.34
N ALA A 89 -8.49 0.82 -0.12
CA ALA A 89 -7.35 1.63 0.31
C ALA A 89 -6.12 1.40 -0.57
N PHE A 90 -5.84 0.13 -0.91
CA PHE A 90 -4.79 -0.23 -1.87
C PHE A 90 -5.03 0.36 -3.26
N ALA A 91 -6.25 0.25 -3.80
CA ALA A 91 -6.56 0.84 -5.11
C ALA A 91 -6.38 2.37 -5.12
N LEU A 92 -6.74 3.05 -4.03
CA LEU A 92 -6.48 4.49 -3.85
C LEU A 92 -4.98 4.79 -3.77
N HIS A 93 -4.20 3.96 -3.09
CA HIS A 93 -2.74 4.07 -3.03
C HIS A 93 -2.11 3.98 -4.44
N LEU A 94 -2.56 3.06 -5.30
CA LEU A 94 -2.09 3.02 -6.71
C LEU A 94 -2.38 4.32 -7.47
N LEU A 95 -3.57 4.91 -7.25
CA LEU A 95 -3.90 6.23 -7.82
C LEU A 95 -3.01 7.35 -7.28
N LEU A 96 -2.61 7.28 -6.01
CA LEU A 96 -1.67 8.24 -5.44
C LEU A 96 -0.33 8.21 -6.18
N HIS A 97 0.22 7.03 -6.49
CA HIS A 97 1.46 6.93 -7.26
C HIS A 97 1.34 7.47 -8.68
N ILE A 98 0.23 7.17 -9.37
CA ILE A 98 -0.06 7.72 -10.69
C ILE A 98 -0.15 9.27 -10.61
N GLY A 99 -0.88 9.79 -9.62
CA GLY A 99 -1.01 11.23 -9.39
C GLY A 99 0.31 11.91 -9.05
N GLN A 100 1.14 11.30 -8.21
CA GLN A 100 2.48 11.78 -7.88
C GLN A 100 3.36 11.87 -9.13
N SER A 101 3.34 10.85 -9.99
CA SER A 101 4.11 10.84 -11.25
C SER A 101 3.67 12.00 -12.17
N ILE A 102 2.36 12.22 -12.30
CA ILE A 102 1.82 13.34 -13.11
C ILE A 102 2.24 14.69 -12.53
N LEU A 103 2.13 14.88 -11.21
CA LEU A 103 2.48 16.12 -10.53
C LEU A 103 3.97 16.44 -10.65
N LEU A 104 4.82 15.43 -10.45
CA LEU A 104 6.28 15.58 -10.57
C LEU A 104 6.74 15.65 -12.03
N ARG A 105 5.88 15.24 -12.98
CA ARG A 105 6.18 15.08 -14.42
C ARG A 105 7.41 14.18 -14.62
N LYS A 106 7.51 13.14 -13.82
CA LYS A 106 8.66 12.23 -13.78
C LYS A 106 8.19 10.83 -13.42
N TYR A 107 8.80 9.83 -14.02
CA TYR A 107 8.63 8.45 -13.58
C TYR A 107 9.04 8.29 -12.12
N ILE A 108 8.18 7.63 -11.33
CA ILE A 108 8.41 7.24 -9.94
C ILE A 108 8.35 5.71 -9.92
N PRO A 109 9.29 5.03 -9.24
CA PRO A 109 9.18 3.60 -8.96
C PRO A 109 7.89 3.34 -8.19
N ALA A 110 6.97 2.61 -8.83
CA ALA A 110 5.58 2.34 -8.47
C ALA A 110 4.69 2.49 -9.73
N LEU A 111 5.05 3.37 -10.66
CA LEU A 111 4.13 3.84 -11.71
C LEU A 111 3.71 2.73 -12.67
N ILE A 112 4.64 1.87 -13.09
CA ILE A 112 4.34 0.84 -14.09
C ILE A 112 3.34 -0.14 -13.51
N THR A 113 3.65 -0.69 -12.34
CA THR A 113 2.78 -1.64 -11.65
C THR A 113 1.49 -0.98 -11.17
N SER A 114 1.48 0.30 -10.74
CA SER A 114 0.22 1.02 -10.44
C SER A 114 -0.68 1.14 -11.65
N THR A 115 -0.13 1.46 -12.82
CA THR A 115 -0.90 1.60 -14.06
C THR A 115 -1.54 0.27 -14.48
N ILE A 116 -0.87 -0.85 -14.20
CA ILE A 116 -1.37 -2.21 -14.48
C ILE A 116 -2.37 -2.66 -13.41
N CYS A 117 -2.03 -2.49 -12.13
CA CYS A 117 -2.80 -3.02 -11.01
C CYS A 117 -4.08 -2.24 -10.77
N PHE A 118 -4.09 -0.92 -11.00
CA PHE A 118 -5.28 -0.10 -10.73
C PHE A 118 -6.52 -0.55 -11.51
N PRO A 119 -6.49 -0.72 -12.85
CA PRO A 119 -7.68 -1.17 -13.59
C PRO A 119 -8.12 -2.58 -13.17
N VAL A 120 -7.18 -3.47 -12.83
CA VAL A 120 -7.48 -4.82 -12.33
C VAL A 120 -8.16 -4.75 -10.97
N SER A 121 -7.62 -3.99 -10.02
CA SER A 121 -8.19 -3.77 -8.69
C SER A 121 -9.57 -3.13 -8.77
N ALA A 122 -9.74 -2.10 -9.60
CA ALA A 122 -11.03 -1.42 -9.78
C ALA A 122 -12.10 -2.38 -10.31
N TYR A 123 -11.76 -3.17 -11.34
CA TYR A 123 -12.65 -4.20 -11.87
C TYR A 123 -13.04 -5.23 -10.81
N LEU A 124 -12.06 -5.77 -10.08
CA LEU A 124 -12.32 -6.77 -9.03
C LEU A 124 -13.17 -6.20 -7.89
N ILE A 125 -12.90 -4.96 -7.45
CA ILE A 125 -13.71 -4.30 -6.41
C ILE A 125 -15.16 -4.16 -6.87
N THR A 126 -15.40 -3.71 -8.10
CA THR A 126 -16.76 -3.61 -8.67
C THR A 126 -17.45 -4.97 -8.71
N ASP A 127 -16.76 -6.00 -9.19
CA ASP A 127 -17.30 -7.36 -9.27
C ASP A 127 -17.64 -7.91 -7.87
N ILE A 128 -16.75 -7.73 -6.90
CA ILE A 128 -16.94 -8.14 -5.50
C ILE A 128 -18.13 -7.42 -4.87
N VAL A 129 -18.26 -6.10 -5.05
CA VAL A 129 -19.40 -5.31 -4.53
C VAL A 129 -20.73 -5.86 -5.05
N HIS A 130 -20.80 -6.22 -6.33
CA HIS A 130 -21.98 -6.82 -6.93
C HIS A 130 -22.22 -8.26 -6.44
N LEU A 131 -21.18 -9.10 -6.45
CA LEU A 131 -21.29 -10.51 -6.06
C LEU A 131 -21.67 -10.67 -4.59
N TRP A 132 -21.11 -9.85 -3.71
CA TRP A 132 -21.38 -9.89 -2.26
C TRP A 132 -22.57 -9.03 -1.86
N GLN A 133 -23.29 -8.44 -2.82
CA GLN A 133 -24.45 -7.58 -2.57
C GLN A 133 -24.15 -6.52 -1.50
N VAL A 134 -23.00 -5.86 -1.62
CA VAL A 134 -22.56 -4.84 -0.67
C VAL A 134 -23.42 -3.59 -0.87
N SER A 135 -24.12 -3.18 0.17
CA SER A 135 -24.89 -1.95 0.14
C SER A 135 -23.98 -0.72 0.09
N THR A 136 -24.50 0.38 -0.44
CA THR A 136 -23.75 1.65 -0.52
C THR A 136 -23.23 2.11 0.84
N SER A 137 -24.02 1.94 1.90
CA SER A 137 -23.62 2.30 3.27
C SER A 137 -22.51 1.41 3.81
N GLU A 138 -22.60 0.09 3.62
CA GLU A 138 -21.52 -0.85 3.96
C GLU A 138 -20.23 -0.48 3.22
N PHE A 139 -20.32 -0.23 1.91
CA PHE A 139 -19.17 0.09 1.09
C PHE A 139 -18.43 1.32 1.60
N PHE A 140 -19.14 2.44 1.84
CA PHE A 140 -18.50 3.67 2.32
C PHE A 140 -17.99 3.54 3.75
N LEU A 141 -18.77 2.94 4.64
CA LEU A 141 -18.37 2.76 6.04
C LEU A 141 -17.11 1.88 6.13
N PHE A 142 -17.10 0.73 5.47
CA PHE A 142 -15.98 -0.19 5.56
C PHE A 142 -14.78 0.24 4.70
N SER A 143 -14.98 1.02 3.64
CA SER A 143 -13.87 1.70 2.96
C SER A 143 -13.17 2.67 3.90
N LEU A 144 -13.93 3.44 4.71
CA LEU A 144 -13.35 4.32 5.72
C LEU A 144 -12.65 3.55 6.84
N VAL A 145 -13.29 2.50 7.37
CA VAL A 145 -12.71 1.66 8.44
C VAL A 145 -11.44 0.95 7.95
N GLY A 146 -11.50 0.28 6.80
CA GLY A 146 -10.37 -0.42 6.20
C GLY A 146 -9.21 0.53 5.88
N SER A 147 -9.50 1.69 5.29
CA SER A 147 -8.48 2.73 5.05
C SER A 147 -7.87 3.25 6.36
N GLY A 148 -8.68 3.43 7.41
CA GLY A 148 -8.19 3.86 8.72
C GLY A 148 -7.25 2.84 9.38
N ILE A 149 -7.56 1.55 9.24
CA ILE A 149 -6.70 0.45 9.70
C ILE A 149 -5.37 0.47 8.91
N VAL A 150 -5.44 0.51 7.58
CA VAL A 150 -4.25 0.52 6.71
C VAL A 150 -3.38 1.74 6.98
N ILE A 151 -3.95 2.95 7.07
CA ILE A 151 -3.17 4.17 7.33
C ILE A 151 -2.49 4.11 8.70
N THR A 152 -3.19 3.60 9.72
CA THR A 152 -2.61 3.47 11.07
C THR A 152 -1.45 2.47 11.06
N ASN A 153 -1.62 1.35 10.35
CA ASN A 153 -0.57 0.35 10.16
C ASN A 153 0.61 0.90 9.36
N LEU A 154 0.37 1.62 8.27
CA LEU A 154 1.41 2.28 7.47
C LEU A 154 2.28 3.20 8.32
N LEU A 155 1.67 4.02 9.20
CA LEU A 155 2.42 4.89 10.10
C LEU A 155 3.31 4.10 11.06
N PHE A 156 2.81 2.97 11.56
CA PHE A 156 3.58 2.04 12.39
C PHE A 156 4.71 1.36 11.59
N ALA A 157 4.43 0.86 10.39
CA ALA A 157 5.37 0.21 9.48
C ALA A 157 6.53 1.15 9.13
N LEU A 158 6.23 2.39 8.75
CA LEU A 158 7.23 3.41 8.44
C LEU A 158 8.07 3.80 9.67
N TRP A 159 7.45 3.87 10.86
CA TRP A 159 8.18 4.08 12.11
C TRP A 159 9.15 2.93 12.39
N LEU A 160 8.70 1.68 12.22
CA LEU A 160 9.50 0.48 12.41
C LEU A 160 10.66 0.43 11.41
N GLY A 161 10.39 0.69 10.13
CA GLY A 161 11.38 0.75 9.06
C GLY A 161 12.45 1.82 9.29
N LYS A 162 12.05 2.99 9.81
CA LYS A 162 13.01 4.04 10.23
C LYS A 162 13.89 3.59 11.38
N LYS A 163 13.31 2.99 12.41
CA LYS A 163 14.06 2.51 13.57
C LYS A 163 15.09 1.45 13.15
N TYR A 164 14.69 0.55 12.26
CA TYR A 164 15.58 -0.47 11.71
C TYR A 164 16.68 0.14 10.83
N SER A 165 16.35 1.14 10.00
CA SER A 165 17.33 1.89 9.20
C SER A 165 18.40 2.55 10.07
N SER A 166 17.99 3.24 11.13
CA SER A 166 18.94 3.84 12.07
C SER A 166 19.83 2.79 12.75
N TRP A 167 19.27 1.65 13.14
CA TRP A 167 20.05 0.56 13.74
C TRP A 167 21.08 -0.03 12.77
N LEU A 168 20.71 -0.22 11.49
CA LEU A 168 21.63 -0.70 10.46
C LEU A 168 22.81 0.23 10.25
N VAL A 169 22.56 1.54 10.16
CA VAL A 169 23.62 2.54 9.98
C VAL A 169 24.62 2.52 11.14
N HIS A 170 24.15 2.55 12.39
CA HIS A 170 25.01 2.52 13.58
C HIS A 170 25.81 1.21 13.73
N LYS A 171 25.35 0.11 13.15
CA LYS A 171 26.04 -1.18 13.21
C LYS A 171 27.16 -1.30 12.17
N ASN A 172 27.06 -0.55 11.07
CA ASN A 172 28.01 -0.56 9.96
C ASN A 172 29.07 0.55 10.08
N GLU A 173 28.97 1.40 11.10
CA GLU A 173 30.02 2.33 11.57
C GLU A 173 30.97 1.62 12.55
#